data_AF-A0A7X7EP72-F1
#
_entry.id   AF-A0A7X7EP72-F1
#
_cell.length_a   1.000
_cell.length_b   1.000
_cell.length_c   1.000
_cell.angle_alpha   90.00
_cell.angle_beta   90.00
_cell.angle_gamma   90.00
#
_symmetry.space_group_name_H-M   'P 1'
#
loop_
_entity.id
_entity.type
_entity.pdbx_description
1 polymer ?
#
loop_
_entity_poly.entity_id
_entity_poly.type
_entity_poly.pdbx_seq_one_letter_code
_entity_poly.pdbx_strand_id
1 'polypeptide(L)' 'MKEEFEFIRLVGNERRVGPTLASVSRHWQGEKECFAFFSPHDDDVVLGGGLMMQLAKRENVPVHIVIVTDGSMGYC' A
#
# COMPACT_ATOMS: atom_id res chain seq x y z
N MET A 1 -14.28 7.69 -15.75
CA MET A 1 -13.13 7.10 -16.46
C MET A 1 -12.37 6.22 -15.48
N LYS A 2 -12.13 4.93 -15.79
CA LYS A 2 -11.10 4.18 -15.06
C LYS A 2 -9.77 4.76 -15.52
N GLU A 3 -9.05 5.44 -14.65
CA GLU A 3 -7.66 5.79 -14.93
C GLU A 3 -6.89 4.49 -15.16
N GLU A 4 -6.28 4.39 -16.34
CA GLU A 4 -5.34 3.34 -16.71
C GLU A 4 -3.98 3.70 -16.12
N PHE A 5 -3.50 2.87 -15.21
CA PHE A 5 -2.14 2.94 -14.69
C PHE A 5 -1.58 1.53 -14.59
N GLU A 6 -0.25 1.43 -14.57
CA GLU A 6 0.46 0.17 -14.38
C GLU A 6 1.11 0.12 -13.01
N PHE A 7 1.18 -1.09 -12.44
CA PHE A 7 1.96 -1.36 -11.25
C PHE A 7 3.40 -1.59 -11.64
N ILE A 8 4.32 -0.95 -10.92
CA ILE A 8 5.76 -1.13 -11.11
C ILE A 8 6.36 -1.54 -9.76
N ARG A 9 7.01 -2.71 -9.72
CA ARG A 9 7.78 -3.17 -8.57
C ARG A 9 9.26 -3.22 -8.93
N LEU A 10 10.07 -2.54 -8.12
CA LEU A 10 11.53 -2.56 -8.21
C LEU A 10 12.08 -3.42 -7.06
N VAL A 11 12.86 -4.45 -7.37
CA VAL A 11 13.52 -5.32 -6.37
C VAL A 11 14.96 -5.57 -6.81
N GLY A 12 15.93 -4.95 -6.15
CA GLY A 12 17.32 -4.97 -6.61
C GLY A 12 17.43 -4.41 -8.04
N ASN A 13 17.95 -5.22 -8.96
CA ASN A 13 18.06 -4.86 -10.38
C ASN A 13 16.83 -5.26 -11.23
N GLU A 14 15.79 -5.82 -10.61
CA GLU A 14 14.62 -6.31 -11.32
C GLU A 14 13.49 -5.27 -11.33
N ARG A 15 12.98 -4.98 -12.53
CA ARG A 15 11.79 -4.15 -12.75
C ARG A 15 10.67 -5.03 -13.29
N ARG A 16 9.60 -5.18 -12.51
CA ARG A 16 8.36 -5.84 -12.94
C ARG A 16 7.29 -4.81 -13.18
N VAL A 17 6.60 -4.94 -14.30
CA VAL A 17 5.47 -4.11 -14.68
C VAL A 17 4.27 -5.01 -14.92
N GLY A 18 3.09 -4.61 -14.46
CA GLY A 18 1.88 -5.37 -14.70
C GLY A 18 0.60 -4.64 -14.30
N PRO A 19 -0.55 -5.19 -14.68
CA PRO A 19 -1.85 -4.55 -14.47
C PRO A 19 -2.41 -4.73 -13.06
N THR A 20 -1.78 -5.56 -12.21
CA THR A 20 -2.24 -5.83 -10.84
C THR A 20 -1.10 -5.96 -9.82
N LEU A 21 -1.38 -5.74 -8.53
CA LEU A 21 -0.46 -6.00 -7.41
C LEU A 21 0.03 -7.44 -7.41
N ALA A 22 -0.86 -8.39 -7.71
CA ALA A 22 -0.55 -9.79 -7.85
C ALA A 22 0.49 -10.05 -8.94
N SER A 23 0.31 -9.45 -10.12
CA SER A 23 1.18 -9.66 -11.29
C SER A 23 2.63 -9.21 -11.07
N VAL A 24 2.84 -8.21 -10.20
CA VAL A 24 4.18 -7.71 -9.87
C VAL A 24 4.78 -8.38 -8.61
N SER A 25 4.04 -9.28 -7.95
CA SER A 25 4.41 -9.89 -6.66
C SER A 25 4.64 -11.40 -6.74
N ARG A 26 5.88 -11.83 -6.49
CA ARG A 26 6.29 -13.25 -6.60
C ARG A 26 5.55 -14.22 -5.70
N HIS A 27 5.18 -13.81 -4.50
CA HIS A 27 4.61 -14.68 -3.47
C HIS A 27 3.19 -14.26 -3.11
N TRP A 28 2.45 -13.71 -4.08
CA TRP A 28 1.07 -13.31 -3.89
C TRP A 28 0.21 -14.48 -3.39
N GLN A 29 -0.51 -14.27 -2.29
CA GLN A 29 -1.33 -15.27 -1.61
C GLN A 29 -2.80 -15.29 -2.06
N GLY A 30 -3.12 -14.58 -3.16
CA GLY A 30 -4.48 -14.55 -3.71
C GLY A 30 -5.47 -13.93 -2.73
N GLU A 31 -6.57 -14.63 -2.45
CA GLU A 31 -7.61 -14.18 -1.50
C GLU A 31 -7.12 -14.06 -0.05
N LYS A 32 -5.96 -14.62 0.28
CA LYS A 32 -5.36 -14.53 1.61
C LYS A 32 -4.46 -13.30 1.78
N GLU A 33 -4.25 -12.50 0.73
CA GLU A 33 -3.48 -11.26 0.84
C GLU A 33 -4.17 -10.25 1.73
N CYS A 34 -3.40 -9.61 2.60
CA CYS A 34 -3.87 -8.64 3.57
C CYS A 34 -2.70 -7.75 3.97
N PHE A 35 -2.90 -6.43 3.98
CA PHE A 35 -1.86 -5.48 4.34
C PHE A 35 -2.15 -4.85 5.70
N ALA A 36 -1.12 -4.76 6.53
CA ALA A 36 -1.13 -4.01 7.78
C ALA A 36 -0.06 -2.92 7.71
N PHE A 37 -0.46 -1.67 7.92
CA PHE A 37 0.44 -0.53 7.99
C PHE A 37 0.56 -0.11 9.45
N PHE A 38 1.80 -0.01 9.93
CA PHE A 38 2.12 0.45 11.27
C PHE A 38 2.79 1.81 11.16
N SER A 39 2.31 2.77 11.95
CA SER A 39 2.72 4.15 11.82
C SER A 39 2.73 4.85 13.18
N PRO A 40 3.72 5.71 13.48
CA PRO A 40 3.71 6.52 14.69
C PRO A 40 2.47 7.41 14.76
N HIS A 41 2.24 8.19 13.69
CA HIS A 41 1.11 9.10 13.54
C HIS A 41 0.26 8.73 12.32
N ASP A 42 -0.93 9.31 12.21
CA ASP A 42 -1.90 9.04 11.15
C ASP A 42 -1.52 9.65 9.80
N ASP A 43 -0.83 10.78 9.79
CA ASP A 43 -0.33 11.42 8.58
C ASP A 43 0.83 10.64 7.96
N ASP A 44 1.74 10.09 8.77
CA ASP A 44 2.87 9.25 8.36
C ASP A 44 2.43 8.12 7.40
N VAL A 45 1.32 7.42 7.71
CA VAL A 45 0.83 6.31 6.86
C VAL A 45 0.21 6.80 5.55
N VAL A 46 -0.44 7.97 5.58
CA VAL A 46 -1.02 8.57 4.36
C VAL A 46 0.10 9.08 3.46
N LEU A 47 1.09 9.79 4.01
CA LEU A 47 2.22 10.34 3.27
C LEU A 47 3.14 9.24 2.74
N GLY A 48 3.45 8.23 3.54
CA GLY A 48 4.37 7.15 3.18
C GLY A 48 3.74 6.03 2.35
N GLY A 49 2.44 5.76 2.54
CA GLY A 49 1.76 4.58 2.01
C GLY A 49 0.43 4.84 1.31
N GLY A 50 -0.05 6.08 1.26
CA GLY A 50 -1.40 6.42 0.78
C GLY A 50 -1.73 5.86 -0.59
N LEU A 51 -0.83 6.02 -1.56
CA LEU A 51 -1.03 5.48 -2.91
C LEU A 51 -1.11 3.94 -2.89
N MET A 52 -0.21 3.27 -2.17
CA MET A 52 -0.22 1.81 -2.05
C MET A 52 -1.53 1.30 -1.43
N MET A 53 -2.03 1.98 -0.39
CA MET A 53 -3.32 1.64 0.24
C MET A 53 -4.49 1.83 -0.72
N GLN A 54 -4.52 2.92 -1.48
CA GLN A 54 -5.56 3.15 -2.50
C GLN A 54 -5.55 2.05 -3.57
N LEU A 55 -4.36 1.66 -4.02
CA LEU A 55 -4.17 0.59 -4.97
C LEU A 55 -4.64 -0.77 -4.43
N ALA A 56 -4.28 -1.10 -3.20
CA ALA A 56 -4.75 -2.29 -2.50
C ALA A 56 -6.28 -2.32 -2.41
N LYS A 57 -6.92 -1.21 -2.01
CA LYS A 57 -8.38 -1.09 -1.95
C LYS A 57 -9.03 -1.26 -3.33
N ARG A 58 -8.44 -0.73 -4.41
CA ARG A 58 -8.94 -0.90 -5.78
C ARG A 58 -8.92 -2.36 -6.23
N GLU A 59 -8.00 -3.17 -5.70
CA GLU A 59 -7.93 -4.62 -5.93
C GLU A 59 -8.66 -5.46 -4.87
N ASN A 60 -9.44 -4.83 -3.98
CA ASN A 60 -10.14 -5.49 -2.88
C ASN A 60 -9.21 -6.24 -1.90
N VAL A 61 -7.95 -5.81 -1.79
CA VAL A 61 -7.03 -6.30 -0.76
C VAL A 61 -7.39 -5.62 0.57
N PRO A 62 -7.69 -6.36 1.65
CA PRO A 62 -7.91 -5.79 2.97
C PRO A 62 -6.69 -4.97 3.43
N VAL A 63 -6.97 -3.79 3.97
CA VAL A 63 -5.97 -2.87 4.52
C VAL A 63 -6.34 -2.54 5.95
N HIS A 64 -5.42 -2.79 6.88
CA HIS A 64 -5.50 -2.40 8.27
C HIS A 64 -4.43 -1.37 8.59
N ILE A 65 -4.77 -0.42 9.45
CA ILE A 65 -3.87 0.66 9.85
C ILE A 65 -3.79 0.64 11.37
N VAL A 66 -2.58 0.67 11.91
CA VAL A 66 -2.30 0.75 13.33
C VAL A 66 -1.49 2.02 13.58
N ILE A 67 -2.11 2.98 14.25
CA ILE A 67 -1.47 4.23 14.68
C ILE A 67 -1.06 4.08 16.13
N VAL A 68 0.21 4.36 16.43
CA VAL A 68 0.80 4.07 17.75
C VAL A 68 0.51 5.18 18.75
N THR A 69 0.44 6.44 18.30
CA THR A 69 0.16 7.60 19.16
C THR A 69 -1.10 8.33 18.69
N ASP A 70 -1.59 9.29 19.48
CA ASP A 70 -2.73 10.13 19.09
C ASP A 70 -2.30 11.41 18.34
N GLY A 71 -1.01 11.57 18.05
CA GLY A 71 -0.49 12.72 17.30
C GLY A 71 -0.65 14.08 17.99
N SER A 72 -0.92 14.12 19.30
CA SER A 72 -1.27 15.35 20.00
C SER A 72 -0.19 16.45 19.98
N MET A 73 1.06 16.10 19.62
CA MET A 73 2.21 17.01 19.58
C MET A 73 2.59 17.45 18.16
N GLY A 74 1.77 17.15 17.14
CA GLY A 74 2.08 17.41 15.73
C GLY A 74 1.98 18.88 15.28
N TYR A 75 1.16 19.69 15.96
CA TYR A 75 1.04 21.12 15.70
C TYR A 75 1.14 21.89 17.02
N CYS A 76 2.21 22.66 17.18
CA CYS A 76 2.52 23.46 18.36
C CYS A 76 2.20 24.94 18.13
#